data_AF-A0A226D4G1-F1
#
_entry.id   AF-A0A226D4G1-F1
#
_cell.length_a   1.000
_cell.length_b   1.000
_cell.length_c   1.000
_cell.angle_alpha   90.00
_cell.angle_beta   90.00
_cell.angle_gamma   90.00
#
_symmetry.space_group_name_H-M   'P 1'
#
loop_
_entity.id
_entity.type
_entity.pdbx_description
1 polymer ?
#
loop_
_entity_poly.entity_id
_entity_poly.type
_entity_poly.pdbx_seq_one_letter_code
_entity_poly.pdbx_strand_id
1 'polypeptide(L)'
;MSTQTIVSGFRKHFSSFIHISETPIGWDSEKQILTFKDIAENKWILVWNLNMLVAVDTLGLWSVLYILYDQYFRLTNNQSTLNLTDFLVVLFYDSQKKPKSLLAPNSKLDTTLAYFVRMSRIMPIVITTSSMISSFDSYFYVMQCLSETYGYNLVSLVILHCIRFSLLFIAAYEICRIICVICLMFVYMLITVGDIYSNLTTKIGIHLNLRTFKNLIFTYSSTYISNQVYAPFQELGTLVCISNGILIASIGNFVTVKAYDVLPLPVYFIFPAISGAILFFVNLTLPYGHGLHEMTVWHLGGN
;
A
#
# COMPACT_ATOMS: atom_id res chain seq x y z
N MET A 1 -3.44 -38.26 6.74
CA MET A 1 -2.37 -37.67 7.57
C MET A 1 -2.97 -37.41 8.94
N SER A 2 -2.39 -37.93 10.04
CA SER A 2 -3.00 -37.76 11.36
C SER A 2 -2.68 -36.36 11.91
N THR A 3 -3.61 -35.78 12.67
CA THR A 3 -3.43 -34.51 13.40
C THR A 3 -2.17 -34.53 14.26
N GLN A 4 -1.80 -35.70 14.81
CA GLN A 4 -0.55 -35.87 15.57
C GLN A 4 0.70 -35.64 14.73
N THR A 5 0.72 -36.06 13.46
CA THR A 5 1.86 -35.81 12.57
C THR A 5 2.06 -34.31 12.34
N ILE A 6 0.97 -33.57 12.10
CA ILE A 6 0.99 -32.11 11.91
C ILE A 6 1.48 -31.41 13.18
N VAL A 7 0.91 -31.75 14.34
CA VAL A 7 1.29 -31.16 15.64
C VAL A 7 2.77 -31.44 15.96
N SER A 8 3.27 -32.65 15.70
CA SER A 8 4.68 -32.99 15.93
C SER A 8 5.64 -32.19 15.06
N GLY A 9 5.27 -31.90 13.81
CA GLY A 9 6.04 -31.07 12.89
C GLY A 9 6.13 -29.62 13.37
N PHE A 10 5.00 -29.03 13.76
CA PHE A 10 4.98 -27.70 14.37
C PHE A 10 5.82 -27.65 15.64
N ARG A 11 5.68 -28.63 16.55
CA ARG A 11 6.41 -28.66 17.83
C ARG A 11 7.92 -28.70 17.64
N LYS A 12 8.41 -29.51 16.70
CA LYS A 12 9.83 -29.64 16.38
C LYS A 12 10.44 -28.35 15.82
N HIS A 13 9.72 -27.64 14.96
CA HIS A 13 10.19 -26.35 14.45
C HIS A 13 10.08 -25.25 15.49
N PHE A 14 9.01 -25.24 16.29
CA PHE A 14 8.80 -24.21 17.30
C PHE A 14 9.85 -24.25 18.41
N SER A 15 10.31 -25.44 18.81
CA SER A 15 11.33 -25.59 19.87
C SER A 15 12.64 -24.88 19.55
N SER A 16 12.97 -24.69 18.27
CA SER A 16 14.18 -23.97 17.86
C SER A 16 14.08 -22.45 18.06
N PHE A 17 12.88 -21.89 18.20
CA PHE A 17 12.65 -20.44 18.35
C PHE A 17 12.44 -20.01 19.81
N ILE A 18 12.34 -20.95 20.76
CA ILE A 18 11.99 -20.67 22.17
C ILE A 18 13.06 -19.81 22.87
N HIS A 19 14.31 -19.84 22.44
CA HIS A 19 15.41 -19.21 23.19
C HIS A 19 15.43 -17.67 23.17
N ILE A 20 14.63 -17.02 22.31
CA ILE A 20 14.69 -15.56 22.16
C ILE A 20 13.43 -14.89 22.72
N SER A 21 12.26 -15.51 22.57
CA SER A 21 10.99 -14.93 23.00
C SER A 21 9.87 -15.97 22.96
N GLU A 22 8.86 -15.83 23.83
CA GLU A 22 7.76 -16.80 23.94
C GLU A 22 6.49 -16.26 23.29
N THR A 23 5.79 -17.06 22.48
CA THR A 23 4.62 -16.58 21.75
C THR A 23 3.40 -16.46 22.67
N PRO A 24 2.55 -15.41 22.49
CA PRO A 24 1.33 -15.23 23.30
C PRO A 24 0.35 -16.39 23.11
N ILE A 25 0.38 -17.02 21.95
CA ILE A 25 -0.40 -18.22 21.64
C ILE A 25 0.53 -19.42 21.78
N GLY A 26 0.24 -20.29 22.74
CA GLY A 26 0.96 -21.54 22.96
C GLY A 26 0.02 -22.74 22.81
N TRP A 27 0.57 -23.89 22.41
CA TRP A 27 -0.14 -25.16 22.49
C TRP A 27 -0.03 -25.74 23.90
N ASP A 28 -1.15 -25.87 24.59
CA ASP A 28 -1.23 -26.58 25.86
C ASP A 28 -1.32 -28.08 25.58
N SER A 29 -0.23 -28.82 25.87
CA SER A 29 -0.17 -30.25 25.58
C SER A 29 -1.02 -31.11 26.50
N GLU A 30 -1.37 -30.63 27.69
CA GLU A 30 -2.23 -31.37 28.61
C GLU A 30 -3.69 -31.28 28.14
N LYS A 31 -4.11 -30.07 27.76
CA LYS A 31 -5.48 -29.82 27.32
C LYS A 31 -5.72 -30.05 25.83
N GLN A 32 -4.64 -30.20 25.05
CA GLN A 32 -4.69 -30.30 23.59
C GLN A 32 -5.47 -29.14 22.94
N ILE A 33 -5.27 -27.92 23.45
CA ILE A 33 -5.89 -26.69 22.95
C ILE A 33 -4.84 -25.57 22.81
N LEU A 34 -5.13 -24.60 21.95
CA LEU A 34 -4.38 -23.34 21.91
C LEU A 34 -4.82 -22.48 23.09
N THR A 35 -3.88 -22.10 23.94
CA THR A 35 -4.12 -21.17 25.04
C THR A 35 -3.46 -19.84 24.74
N PHE A 36 -4.20 -18.76 24.96
CA PHE A 36 -3.61 -17.44 25.06
C PHE A 36 -3.05 -17.29 26.47
N LYS A 37 -1.74 -17.07 26.55
CA LYS A 37 -1.05 -16.78 27.79
C LYS A 37 -1.22 -15.29 28.08
N ASP A 38 -1.52 -14.97 29.33
CA ASP A 38 -1.65 -13.58 29.75
C ASP A 38 -0.28 -12.88 29.66
N ILE A 39 -0.29 -11.68 29.09
CA ILE A 39 0.92 -10.85 28.90
C ILE A 39 1.44 -10.40 30.27
N ALA A 40 0.54 -10.18 31.23
CA ALA A 40 0.89 -9.71 32.57
C ALA A 40 1.79 -10.69 33.33
N GLU A 41 1.59 -12.00 33.15
CA GLU A 41 2.31 -13.03 33.92
C GLU A 41 3.69 -13.38 33.33
N ASN A 42 3.94 -13.06 32.06
CA ASN A 42 5.13 -13.55 31.36
C ASN A 42 5.83 -12.49 30.49
N LYS A 43 6.95 -11.98 31.01
CA LYS A 43 7.80 -10.97 30.35
C LYS A 43 8.33 -11.41 28.97
N TRP A 44 8.48 -12.71 28.72
CA TRP A 44 8.95 -13.21 27.43
C TRP A 44 7.94 -13.03 26.30
N ILE A 45 6.64 -12.95 26.63
CA ILE A 45 5.58 -12.65 25.68
C ILE A 45 5.63 -11.18 25.27
N LEU A 46 5.95 -10.29 26.20
CA LEU A 46 6.18 -8.89 25.90
C LEU A 46 7.36 -8.72 24.93
N VAL A 47 8.48 -9.40 25.20
CA VAL A 47 9.65 -9.41 24.30
C VAL A 47 9.29 -9.96 22.92
N TRP A 48 8.45 -10.98 22.84
CA TRP A 48 7.98 -11.51 21.55
C TRP A 48 7.18 -10.47 20.74
N ASN A 49 6.22 -9.79 21.37
CA ASN A 49 5.43 -8.75 20.70
C ASN A 49 6.31 -7.60 20.21
N LEU A 50 7.31 -7.22 21.01
CA LEU A 50 8.27 -6.17 20.66
C LEU A 50 9.17 -6.60 19.50
N ASN A 51 9.67 -7.84 19.51
CA ASN A 51 10.44 -8.41 18.41
C ASN A 51 9.63 -8.51 17.11
N MET A 52 8.36 -8.93 17.19
CA MET A 52 7.47 -8.97 16.02
C MET A 52 7.27 -7.57 15.43
N LEU A 53 7.07 -6.57 16.29
CA LEU A 53 6.92 -5.18 15.85
C LEU A 53 8.18 -4.68 15.13
N VAL A 54 9.35 -4.86 15.76
CA VAL A 54 10.65 -4.47 15.18
C VAL A 54 10.91 -5.25 13.88
N ALA A 55 10.57 -6.54 13.82
CA ALA A 55 10.73 -7.35 12.62
C ALA A 55 9.85 -6.86 11.47
N VAL A 56 8.59 -6.53 11.73
CA VAL A 56 7.68 -5.99 10.71
C VAL A 56 8.17 -4.63 10.20
N ASP A 57 8.57 -3.73 11.09
CA ASP A 57 9.06 -2.41 10.72
C ASP A 57 10.38 -2.49 9.94
N THR A 58 11.31 -3.34 10.39
CA THR A 58 12.59 -3.53 9.68
C THR A 58 12.38 -4.17 8.31
N LEU A 59 11.55 -5.20 8.18
CA LEU A 59 11.21 -5.79 6.88
C LEU A 59 10.52 -4.79 5.96
N GLY A 60 9.61 -3.98 6.49
CA GLY A 60 8.98 -2.87 5.76
C GLY A 60 10.01 -1.90 5.22
N LEU A 61 10.91 -1.41 6.09
CA LEU A 61 11.96 -0.46 5.72
C LEU A 61 12.95 -1.05 4.70
N TRP A 62 13.36 -2.31 4.88
CA TRP A 62 14.23 -3.01 3.92
C TRP A 62 13.55 -3.24 2.57
N SER A 63 12.24 -3.51 2.53
CA SER A 63 11.50 -3.67 1.27
C SER A 63 11.45 -2.35 0.48
N VAL A 64 11.27 -1.22 1.17
CA VAL A 64 11.33 0.12 0.55
C VAL A 64 12.73 0.41 0.03
N LEU A 65 13.77 0.14 0.82
CA LEU A 65 15.16 0.29 0.38
C LEU A 65 15.48 -0.58 -0.84
N TYR A 66 15.00 -1.82 -0.86
CA TYR A 66 15.18 -2.73 -1.99
C TYR A 66 14.50 -2.21 -3.26
N ILE A 67 13.26 -1.73 -3.16
CA ILE A 67 12.55 -1.14 -4.30
C ILE A 67 13.28 0.11 -4.81
N LEU A 68 13.70 1.00 -3.90
CA LEU A 68 14.49 2.19 -4.26
C LEU A 68 15.81 1.80 -4.94
N TYR A 69 16.47 0.77 -4.43
CA TYR A 69 17.72 0.24 -5.01
C TYR A 69 17.51 -0.37 -6.40
N ASP A 70 16.50 -1.24 -6.58
CA ASP A 70 16.18 -1.86 -7.88
C ASP A 70 15.79 -0.80 -8.92
N GLN A 71 14.96 0.17 -8.54
CA GLN A 71 14.58 1.28 -9.41
C GLN A 71 15.79 2.13 -9.78
N TYR A 72 16.64 2.50 -8.80
CA TYR A 72 17.88 3.23 -9.06
C TYR A 72 18.79 2.49 -10.04
N PHE A 73 18.98 1.18 -9.86
CA PHE A 73 19.89 0.39 -10.70
C PHE A 73 19.35 0.23 -12.13
N ARG A 74 18.04 -0.01 -12.28
CA ARG A 74 17.38 -0.09 -13.58
C ARG A 74 17.44 1.23 -14.34
N LEU A 75 17.26 2.36 -13.66
CA LEU A 75 17.40 3.70 -14.25
C LEU A 75 18.85 3.98 -14.67
N THR A 76 19.81 3.67 -13.80
CA THR A 76 21.23 3.91 -14.07
C THR A 76 21.74 3.11 -15.27
N ASN A 77 21.25 1.88 -15.46
CA ASN A 77 21.62 1.05 -16.61
C ASN A 77 20.99 1.50 -17.94
N ASN A 78 19.83 2.19 -17.91
CA ASN A 78 19.09 2.53 -19.12
C ASN A 78 19.31 3.96 -19.64
N GLN A 79 19.79 4.91 -18.81
CA GLN A 79 20.01 6.30 -19.24
C GLN A 79 21.17 6.97 -18.50
N SER A 80 22.17 7.47 -19.25
CA SER A 80 23.45 7.99 -18.74
C SER A 80 23.39 9.38 -18.08
N THR A 81 22.21 9.95 -17.73
CA THR A 81 22.13 11.34 -17.24
C THR A 81 21.08 11.64 -16.17
N LEU A 82 20.35 10.65 -15.64
CA LEU A 82 19.38 10.93 -14.57
C LEU A 82 20.03 10.76 -13.20
N ASN A 83 20.29 11.89 -12.53
CA ASN A 83 20.84 11.89 -11.17
C ASN A 83 19.79 11.39 -10.17
N LEU A 84 20.22 10.60 -9.17
CA LEU A 84 19.40 10.12 -8.04
C LEU A 84 18.62 11.26 -7.38
N THR A 85 19.22 12.45 -7.33
CA THR A 85 18.62 13.67 -6.79
C THR A 85 17.39 14.11 -7.59
N ASP A 86 17.38 13.98 -8.92
CA ASP A 86 16.23 14.31 -9.75
C ASP A 86 15.10 13.29 -9.59
N PHE A 87 15.44 12.01 -9.43
CA PHE A 87 14.45 10.95 -9.13
C PHE A 87 13.82 11.16 -7.75
N LEU A 88 14.62 11.42 -6.71
CA LEU A 88 14.12 11.68 -5.36
C LEU A 88 13.37 13.01 -5.28
N VAL A 89 13.80 14.05 -6.01
CA VAL A 89 13.04 15.29 -6.13
C VAL A 89 11.72 15.02 -6.86
N VAL A 90 11.67 14.28 -7.96
CA VAL A 90 10.40 13.88 -8.60
C VAL A 90 9.50 13.05 -7.67
N LEU A 91 10.07 12.18 -6.82
CA LEU A 91 9.33 11.29 -5.92
C LEU A 91 8.85 11.98 -4.63
N PHE A 92 9.58 12.98 -4.13
CA PHE A 92 9.31 13.64 -2.84
C PHE A 92 8.91 15.13 -2.94
N TYR A 93 9.28 15.79 -4.03
CA TYR A 93 9.15 17.24 -4.25
C TYR A 93 8.73 17.53 -5.69
N ASP A 94 7.41 17.51 -5.93
CA ASP A 94 6.71 18.01 -7.13
C ASP A 94 7.55 19.01 -7.94
N SER A 95 8.34 18.50 -8.89
CA SER A 95 9.28 19.31 -9.66
C SER A 95 8.50 19.94 -10.81
N GLN A 96 8.15 21.21 -10.63
CA GLN A 96 7.38 22.04 -11.56
C GLN A 96 8.03 22.29 -12.94
N LYS A 97 9.13 21.62 -13.31
CA LYS A 97 9.64 21.73 -14.69
C LYS A 97 8.94 20.72 -15.58
N LYS A 98 7.72 21.06 -15.98
CA LYS A 98 6.95 20.37 -17.01
C LYS A 98 7.77 20.35 -18.32
N PRO A 99 8.18 19.18 -18.83
CA PRO A 99 8.45 19.08 -20.26
C PRO A 99 7.18 19.51 -20.99
N LYS A 100 7.31 20.29 -22.07
CA LYS A 100 6.19 20.65 -22.94
C LYS A 100 5.69 19.38 -23.65
N SER A 101 4.92 18.54 -22.96
CA SER A 101 4.19 17.45 -23.58
C SER A 101 3.05 18.03 -24.42
N LEU A 102 2.84 17.44 -25.59
CA LEU A 102 1.88 17.90 -26.61
C LEU A 102 0.42 17.60 -26.25
N LEU A 103 0.17 16.79 -25.21
CA LEU A 103 -1.14 16.72 -24.58
C LEU A 103 -1.30 17.93 -23.68
N ALA A 104 -2.27 18.79 -23.99
CA ALA A 104 -2.67 19.86 -23.09
C ALA A 104 -2.85 19.25 -21.69
N PRO A 105 -2.07 19.66 -20.68
CA PRO A 105 -2.11 19.06 -19.35
C PRO A 105 -3.56 19.16 -18.89
N ASN A 106 -4.17 18.00 -18.67
CA ASN A 106 -5.56 17.92 -18.26
C ASN A 106 -5.59 18.47 -16.83
N SER A 107 -5.76 19.77 -16.69
CA SER A 107 -5.48 20.54 -15.47
C SER A 107 -6.20 20.01 -14.23
N LYS A 108 -7.31 19.30 -14.46
CA LYS A 108 -8.07 18.57 -13.45
C LYS A 108 -7.30 17.39 -12.83
N LEU A 109 -6.55 16.60 -13.61
CA LEU A 109 -5.81 15.45 -13.09
C LEU A 109 -4.64 15.89 -12.22
N ASP A 110 -3.85 16.85 -12.68
CA ASP A 110 -2.73 17.42 -11.91
C ASP A 110 -3.22 17.98 -10.56
N THR A 111 -4.34 18.73 -10.59
CA THR A 111 -4.95 19.30 -9.38
C THR A 111 -5.44 18.19 -8.43
N THR A 112 -6.01 17.12 -8.99
CA THR A 112 -6.54 15.98 -8.21
C THR A 112 -5.40 15.19 -7.55
N LEU A 113 -4.32 14.92 -8.29
CA LEU A 113 -3.13 14.24 -7.77
C LEU A 113 -2.44 15.09 -6.70
N ALA A 114 -2.29 16.39 -6.93
CA ALA A 114 -1.75 17.31 -5.93
C ALA A 114 -2.61 17.33 -4.65
N TYR A 115 -3.94 17.32 -4.79
CA TYR A 115 -4.85 17.22 -3.65
C TYR A 115 -4.68 15.89 -2.91
N PHE A 116 -4.61 14.77 -3.63
CA PHE A 116 -4.40 13.45 -3.05
C PHE A 116 -3.10 13.35 -2.25
N VAL A 117 -1.98 13.86 -2.80
CA VAL A 117 -0.68 13.92 -2.11
C VAL A 117 -0.72 14.83 -0.87
N ARG A 118 -1.47 15.94 -0.92
CA ARG A 118 -1.68 16.79 0.26
C ARG A 118 -2.51 16.07 1.34
N MET A 119 -3.56 15.36 0.94
CA MET A 119 -4.39 14.58 1.87
C MET A 119 -3.59 13.46 2.53
N SER A 120 -2.69 12.78 1.79
CA SER A 120 -1.83 11.73 2.36
C SER A 120 -0.84 12.26 3.42
N ARG A 121 -0.54 13.57 3.43
CA ARG A 121 0.27 14.20 4.48
C ARG A 121 -0.52 14.50 5.75
N ILE A 122 -1.82 14.80 5.64
CA ILE A 122 -2.69 15.14 6.77
C ILE A 122 -3.24 13.88 7.44
N MET A 123 -3.52 12.82 6.66
CA MET A 123 -4.09 11.57 7.16
C MET A 123 -3.36 10.92 8.34
N PRO A 124 -2.02 10.86 8.40
CA PRO A 124 -1.31 10.28 9.54
C PRO A 124 -1.66 10.96 10.87
N ILE A 125 -1.84 12.28 10.87
CA ILE A 125 -2.23 13.04 12.06
C ILE A 125 -3.63 12.62 12.51
N VAL A 126 -4.57 12.52 11.58
CA VAL A 126 -5.96 12.12 11.85
C VAL A 126 -6.02 10.69 12.38
N ILE A 127 -5.32 9.76 11.73
CA ILE A 127 -5.29 8.34 12.11
C ILE A 127 -4.66 8.18 13.51
N THR A 128 -3.50 8.81 13.74
CA THR A 128 -2.79 8.72 15.03
C THR A 128 -3.62 9.32 16.16
N THR A 129 -4.21 10.50 15.94
CA THR A 129 -5.03 11.17 16.95
C THR A 129 -6.28 10.35 17.27
N SER A 130 -6.94 9.80 16.24
CA SER A 130 -8.09 8.91 16.42
C SER A 130 -7.72 7.64 17.20
N SER A 131 -6.60 7.00 16.86
CA SER A 131 -6.07 5.84 17.57
C SER A 131 -5.77 6.14 19.05
N MET A 132 -5.17 7.29 19.32
CA MET A 132 -4.86 7.71 20.69
C MET A 132 -6.11 7.96 21.52
N ILE A 133 -7.11 8.66 20.95
CA ILE A 133 -8.39 8.97 21.64
C ILE A 133 -9.19 7.68 21.90
N SER A 134 -9.28 6.80 20.91
CA SER A 134 -10.03 5.54 21.02
C SER A 134 -9.28 4.46 21.78
N SER A 135 -7.99 4.66 22.06
CA SER A 135 -7.09 3.63 22.61
C SER A 135 -7.07 2.33 21.80
N PHE A 136 -7.34 2.44 20.49
CA PHE A 136 -7.44 1.32 19.57
C PHE A 136 -6.08 1.01 18.92
N ASP A 137 -5.08 0.73 19.75
CA ASP A 137 -3.78 0.25 19.28
C ASP A 137 -3.16 -0.76 20.24
N SER A 138 -2.31 -1.62 19.68
CA SER A 138 -1.59 -2.64 20.45
C SER A 138 -0.66 -2.05 21.51
N TYR A 139 -0.13 -0.84 21.28
CA TYR A 139 0.74 -0.19 22.24
C TYR A 139 0.01 0.23 23.50
N PHE A 140 -1.27 0.60 23.43
CA PHE A 140 -2.05 0.95 24.61
C PHE A 140 -2.03 -0.14 25.68
N TYR A 141 -2.29 -1.39 25.28
CA TYR A 141 -2.29 -2.53 26.20
C TYR A 141 -0.90 -2.79 26.79
N VAL A 142 0.15 -2.68 25.97
CA VAL A 142 1.54 -2.81 26.44
C VAL A 142 1.86 -1.72 27.46
N MET A 143 1.47 -0.47 27.19
CA MET A 143 1.70 0.66 28.09
C MET A 143 0.90 0.52 29.39
N GLN A 144 -0.32 0.01 29.34
CA GLN A 144 -1.13 -0.28 30.52
C GLN A 144 -0.48 -1.36 31.39
N CYS A 145 -0.07 -2.50 30.80
CA CYS A 145 0.62 -3.55 31.54
C CYS A 145 1.92 -3.06 32.17
N LEU A 146 2.71 -2.24 31.46
CA LEU A 146 3.93 -1.64 32.00
C LEU A 146 3.61 -0.70 33.17
N SER A 147 2.57 0.14 33.04
CA SER A 147 2.15 1.05 34.10
C SER A 147 1.73 0.30 35.37
N GLU A 148 0.94 -0.76 35.22
CA GLU A 148 0.45 -1.59 36.34
C GLU A 148 1.61 -2.37 37.00
N THR A 149 2.51 -2.92 36.19
CA THR A 149 3.65 -3.73 36.69
C THR A 149 4.66 -2.90 37.47
N TYR A 150 4.96 -1.69 37.00
CA TYR A 150 6.03 -0.86 37.57
C TYR A 150 5.53 0.29 38.47
N GLY A 151 4.22 0.48 38.58
CA GLY A 151 3.64 1.54 39.42
C GLY A 151 4.09 2.94 39.02
N TYR A 152 4.09 3.23 37.71
CA TYR A 152 4.61 4.49 37.18
C TYR A 152 3.86 5.73 37.70
N ASN A 153 4.61 6.81 37.96
CA ASN A 153 4.03 8.10 38.28
C ASN A 153 3.41 8.78 37.04
N LEU A 154 2.61 9.83 37.26
CA LEU A 154 1.93 10.56 36.19
C LEU A 154 2.91 11.07 35.11
N VAL A 155 4.09 11.55 35.52
CA VAL A 155 5.11 12.06 34.59
C VAL A 155 5.62 10.95 33.67
N SER A 156 5.91 9.78 34.22
CA SER A 156 6.36 8.61 33.44
C SER A 156 5.27 8.13 32.48
N LEU A 157 4.00 8.14 32.91
CA LEU A 157 2.85 7.84 32.06
C LEU A 157 2.73 8.82 30.88
N VAL A 158 2.87 10.13 31.13
CA VAL A 158 2.86 11.15 30.06
C VAL A 158 3.99 10.90 29.06
N ILE A 159 5.20 10.61 29.54
CA ILE A 159 6.34 10.25 28.68
C ILE A 159 6.02 9.00 27.84
N LEU A 160 5.44 7.97 28.45
CA LEU A 160 5.03 6.74 27.77
C LEU A 160 4.00 7.01 26.66
N HIS A 161 3.02 7.88 26.92
CA HIS A 161 2.02 8.28 25.93
C HIS A 161 2.62 9.12 24.79
N CYS A 162 3.62 9.96 25.07
CA CYS A 162 4.36 10.68 24.02
C CYS A 162 5.18 9.73 23.13
N ILE A 163 5.77 8.68 23.71
CA ILE A 163 6.46 7.62 22.97
C ILE A 163 5.45 6.86 22.11
N ARG A 164 4.31 6.43 22.69
CA ARG A 164 3.22 5.77 21.97
C ARG A 164 2.72 6.62 20.79
N PHE A 165 2.48 7.92 20.99
CA PHE A 165 2.09 8.83 19.92
C PHE A 165 3.13 8.86 18.80
N SER A 166 4.41 8.99 19.15
CA SER A 166 5.51 9.04 18.16
C SER A 166 5.59 7.76 17.34
N LEU A 167 5.51 6.59 17.98
CA LEU A 167 5.54 5.29 17.29
C LEU A 167 4.34 5.12 16.35
N LEU A 168 3.13 5.42 16.84
CA LEU A 168 1.92 5.38 16.02
C LEU A 168 1.99 6.36 14.84
N PHE A 169 2.52 7.56 15.07
CA PHE A 169 2.65 8.57 14.03
C PHE A 169 3.60 8.14 12.92
N ILE A 170 4.76 7.57 13.27
CA ILE A 170 5.72 7.04 12.30
C ILE A 170 5.09 5.92 11.47
N ALA A 171 4.44 4.95 12.13
CA ALA A 171 3.79 3.84 11.44
C ALA A 171 2.67 4.32 10.50
N ALA A 172 1.78 5.20 10.98
CA ALA A 172 0.71 5.78 10.16
C ALA A 172 1.26 6.59 8.98
N TYR A 173 2.34 7.35 9.20
CA TYR A 173 3.01 8.11 8.15
C TYR A 173 3.58 7.21 7.06
N GLU A 174 4.29 6.14 7.44
CA GLU A 174 4.84 5.16 6.51
C GLU A 174 3.76 4.46 5.69
N ILE A 175 2.68 4.01 6.33
CA ILE A 175 1.54 3.38 5.64
C ILE A 175 0.91 4.35 4.63
N CYS A 176 0.61 5.59 5.04
CA CYS A 176 0.03 6.59 4.14
C CYS A 176 0.98 6.92 2.97
N ARG A 177 2.29 6.97 3.22
CA ARG A 177 3.30 7.20 2.18
C ARG A 177 3.34 6.07 1.17
N ILE A 178 3.39 4.82 1.63
CA ILE A 178 3.43 3.63 0.75
C ILE A 178 2.17 3.57 -0.11
N ILE A 179 0.99 3.76 0.48
CA ILE A 179 -0.28 3.79 -0.26
C ILE A 179 -0.26 4.90 -1.32
N CYS A 180 0.21 6.10 -0.94
CA CYS A 180 0.31 7.22 -1.88
C CYS A 180 1.23 6.89 -3.07
N VAL A 181 2.40 6.30 -2.81
CA VAL A 181 3.34 5.87 -3.86
C VAL A 181 2.70 4.82 -4.78
N ILE A 182 2.02 3.81 -4.24
CA ILE A 182 1.33 2.78 -5.04
C ILE A 182 0.28 3.42 -5.96
N CYS A 183 -0.55 4.33 -5.41
CA CYS A 183 -1.55 5.06 -6.20
C CYS A 183 -0.91 5.92 -7.29
N LEU A 184 0.19 6.63 -7.00
CA LEU A 184 0.90 7.46 -7.97
C LEU A 184 1.55 6.60 -9.07
N MET A 185 2.19 5.49 -8.72
CA MET A 185 2.74 4.54 -9.70
C MET A 185 1.65 4.02 -10.62
N PHE A 186 0.48 3.66 -10.08
CA PHE A 186 -0.64 3.20 -10.88
C PHE A 186 -1.13 4.27 -11.87
N VAL A 187 -1.35 5.50 -11.40
CA VAL A 187 -1.79 6.60 -12.27
C VAL A 187 -0.73 6.94 -13.32
N TYR A 188 0.55 6.96 -12.94
CA TYR A 188 1.65 7.22 -13.88
C TYR A 188 1.74 6.17 -14.98
N MET A 189 1.57 4.89 -14.62
CA MET A 189 1.53 3.80 -15.60
C MET A 189 0.38 4.00 -16.59
N LEU A 190 -0.83 4.37 -16.11
CA LEU A 190 -1.97 4.66 -17.00
C LEU A 190 -1.69 5.83 -17.95
N ILE A 191 -1.12 6.93 -17.44
CA ILE A 191 -0.76 8.09 -18.27
C ILE A 191 0.28 7.70 -19.33
N THR A 192 1.33 6.97 -18.93
CA THR A 192 2.41 6.54 -19.84
C THR A 192 1.86 5.68 -20.97
N VAL A 193 0.97 4.74 -20.64
CA VAL A 193 0.29 3.90 -21.63
C VAL A 193 -0.55 4.77 -22.57
N GLY A 194 -1.31 5.74 -22.05
CA GLY A 194 -2.09 6.68 -22.87
C GLY A 194 -1.23 7.56 -23.80
N ASP A 195 -0.08 8.04 -23.33
CA ASP A 195 0.86 8.84 -24.12
C ASP A 195 1.53 8.02 -25.23
N ILE A 196 1.82 6.74 -24.97
CA ILE A 196 2.33 5.83 -26.01
C ILE A 196 1.29 5.67 -27.12
N TYR A 197 0.01 5.47 -26.78
CA TYR A 197 -1.07 5.36 -27.77
C TYR A 197 -1.26 6.63 -28.58
N SER A 198 -1.41 7.78 -27.91
CA SER A 198 -1.66 9.05 -28.61
C SER A 198 -0.54 9.40 -29.59
N ASN A 199 0.72 9.16 -29.21
CA ASN A 199 1.88 9.35 -30.07
C ASN A 199 1.89 8.37 -31.26
N LEU A 200 1.50 7.10 -31.04
CA LEU A 200 1.41 6.12 -32.11
C LEU A 200 0.36 6.52 -33.15
N THR A 201 -0.85 6.84 -32.68
CA THR A 201 -1.98 7.23 -33.54
C THR A 201 -1.67 8.49 -34.34
N THR A 202 -1.06 9.50 -33.70
CA THR A 202 -0.68 10.75 -34.37
C THR A 202 0.37 10.52 -35.46
N LYS A 203 1.38 9.66 -35.21
CA LYS A 203 2.42 9.34 -36.20
C LYS A 203 1.88 8.55 -37.39
N ILE A 204 0.93 7.65 -37.16
CA ILE A 204 0.29 6.86 -38.22
C ILE A 204 -0.53 7.76 -39.15
N GLY A 205 -1.25 8.75 -38.61
CA GLY A 205 -2.11 9.64 -39.41
C GLY A 205 -1.38 10.60 -40.35
N ILE A 206 -0.12 10.97 -40.06
CA ILE A 206 0.57 12.08 -40.76
C ILE A 206 1.58 11.59 -41.83
N HIS A 207 2.13 10.37 -41.72
CA HIS A 207 3.24 9.92 -42.57
C HIS A 207 3.09 8.49 -43.13
N LEU A 208 2.09 8.28 -43.98
CA LEU A 208 2.03 7.08 -44.84
C LEU A 208 2.93 7.28 -46.09
N ASN A 209 4.24 7.14 -45.89
CA ASN A 209 5.20 6.99 -46.99
C ASN A 209 5.55 5.50 -47.13
N LEU A 210 5.49 4.96 -48.36
CA LEU A 210 5.68 3.52 -48.65
C LEU A 210 7.04 2.97 -48.17
N ARG A 211 8.07 3.83 -48.07
CA ARG A 211 9.41 3.42 -47.57
C ARG A 211 9.46 3.28 -46.04
N THR A 212 8.65 4.04 -45.30
CA THR A 212 8.51 3.91 -43.83
C THR A 212 7.47 2.87 -43.43
N PHE A 213 6.70 2.33 -44.38
CA PHE A 213 5.65 1.34 -44.15
C PHE A 213 6.15 0.10 -43.40
N LYS A 214 7.35 -0.42 -43.72
CA LYS A 214 7.94 -1.56 -43.01
C LYS A 214 8.24 -1.26 -41.54
N ASN A 215 8.79 -0.08 -41.26
CA ASN A 215 9.04 0.37 -39.89
C ASN A 215 7.72 0.65 -39.16
N LEU A 216 6.73 1.20 -39.86
CA LEU A 216 5.39 1.45 -39.32
C LEU A 216 4.70 0.14 -38.94
N ILE A 217 4.74 -0.89 -39.81
CA ILE A 217 4.21 -2.22 -39.51
C ILE A 217 4.94 -2.86 -38.34
N PHE A 218 6.27 -2.73 -38.28
CA PHE A 218 7.05 -3.30 -37.18
C PHE A 218 6.72 -2.61 -35.86
N THR A 219 6.67 -1.27 -35.83
CA THR A 219 6.28 -0.51 -34.64
C THR A 219 4.83 -0.83 -34.25
N TYR A 220 3.90 -0.83 -35.20
CA TYR A 220 2.49 -1.18 -34.96
C TYR A 220 2.34 -2.60 -34.40
N SER A 221 3.00 -3.59 -35.00
CA SER A 221 2.97 -4.97 -34.53
C SER A 221 3.60 -5.11 -33.14
N SER A 222 4.72 -4.43 -32.89
CA SER A 222 5.37 -4.44 -31.58
C SER A 222 4.49 -3.78 -30.51
N THR A 223 3.83 -2.68 -30.83
CA THR A 223 2.90 -2.01 -29.91
C THR A 223 1.64 -2.84 -29.72
N TYR A 224 1.13 -3.50 -30.76
CA TYR A 224 -0.01 -4.39 -30.69
C TYR A 224 0.26 -5.61 -29.79
N ILE A 225 1.41 -6.26 -29.97
CA ILE A 225 1.85 -7.38 -29.11
C ILE A 225 2.04 -6.90 -27.68
N SER A 226 2.70 -5.76 -27.48
CA SER A 226 2.86 -5.14 -26.17
C SER A 226 1.50 -4.87 -25.51
N ASN A 227 0.55 -4.32 -26.25
CA ASN A 227 -0.80 -4.06 -25.76
C ASN A 227 -1.54 -5.33 -25.36
N GLN A 228 -1.47 -6.38 -26.19
CA GLN A 228 -2.07 -7.67 -25.85
C GLN A 228 -1.52 -8.25 -24.55
N VAL A 229 -0.25 -7.96 -24.24
CA VAL A 229 0.39 -8.38 -23.00
C VAL A 229 -0.03 -7.47 -21.84
N TYR A 230 -0.16 -6.15 -22.04
CA TYR A 230 -0.46 -5.19 -20.96
C TYR A 230 -1.96 -5.01 -20.65
N ALA A 231 -2.86 -5.17 -21.62
CA ALA A 231 -4.30 -5.04 -21.40
C ALA A 231 -4.83 -5.99 -20.31
N PRO A 232 -4.43 -7.28 -20.26
CA PRO A 232 -4.78 -8.17 -19.16
C PRO A 232 -4.28 -7.69 -17.80
N PHE A 233 -3.09 -7.06 -17.72
CA PHE A 233 -2.57 -6.52 -16.47
C PHE A 233 -3.34 -5.28 -16.01
N GLN A 234 -3.79 -4.45 -16.95
CA GLN A 234 -4.63 -3.30 -16.63
C GLN A 234 -6.00 -3.77 -16.12
N GLU A 235 -6.65 -4.68 -16.84
CA GLU A 235 -7.94 -5.24 -16.43
C GLU A 235 -7.84 -5.99 -15.09
N LEU A 236 -6.80 -6.80 -14.92
CA LEU A 236 -6.51 -7.48 -13.66
C LEU A 236 -6.20 -6.49 -12.54
N GLY A 237 -5.43 -5.44 -12.81
CA GLY A 237 -5.12 -4.39 -11.83
C GLY A 237 -6.36 -3.64 -11.38
N THR A 238 -7.24 -3.25 -12.32
CA THR A 238 -8.52 -2.63 -12.01
C THR A 238 -9.43 -3.58 -11.23
N LEU A 239 -9.49 -4.85 -11.63
CA LEU A 239 -10.31 -5.87 -10.97
C LEU A 239 -9.80 -6.18 -9.55
N VAL A 240 -8.49 -6.27 -9.35
CA VAL A 240 -7.86 -6.43 -8.02
C VAL A 240 -8.12 -5.21 -7.15
N CYS A 241 -8.01 -3.99 -7.69
CA CYS A 241 -8.35 -2.77 -6.96
C CYS A 241 -9.82 -2.73 -6.55
N ILE A 242 -10.74 -3.08 -7.45
CA ILE A 242 -12.18 -3.18 -7.16
C ILE A 242 -12.44 -4.27 -6.12
N SER A 243 -11.86 -5.45 -6.29
CA SER A 243 -12.01 -6.59 -5.38
C SER A 243 -11.50 -6.26 -3.97
N ASN A 244 -10.29 -5.70 -3.85
CA ASN A 244 -9.74 -5.25 -2.57
C ASN A 244 -10.60 -4.14 -1.96
N GLY A 245 -11.10 -3.23 -2.79
CA GLY A 245 -11.99 -2.17 -2.35
C GLY A 245 -13.29 -2.69 -1.75
N ILE A 246 -13.95 -3.62 -2.44
CA ILE A 246 -15.17 -4.28 -1.98
C ILE A 246 -14.90 -5.13 -0.73
N LEU A 247 -13.77 -5.83 -0.68
CA LEU A 247 -13.40 -6.66 0.47
C LEU A 247 -13.16 -5.79 1.71
N ILE A 248 -12.40 -4.69 1.59
CA ILE A 248 -12.17 -3.75 2.69
C ILE A 248 -13.49 -3.09 3.12
N ALA A 249 -14.33 -2.67 2.18
CA ALA A 249 -15.65 -2.11 2.49
C ALA A 249 -16.55 -3.14 3.21
N SER A 250 -16.53 -4.40 2.76
CA SER A 250 -17.33 -5.48 3.35
C SER A 250 -16.83 -5.83 4.75
N ILE A 251 -15.52 -5.94 4.96
CA ILE A 251 -14.93 -6.16 6.29
C ILE A 251 -15.24 -4.97 7.20
N GLY A 252 -15.08 -3.74 6.72
CA GLY A 252 -15.36 -2.54 7.50
C GLY A 252 -16.83 -2.44 7.93
N ASN A 253 -17.76 -2.72 7.01
CA ASN A 253 -19.19 -2.75 7.30
C ASN A 253 -19.56 -3.93 8.21
N PHE A 254 -18.97 -5.10 8.00
CA PHE A 254 -19.20 -6.28 8.85
C PHE A 254 -18.70 -6.05 10.28
N VAL A 255 -17.50 -5.52 10.45
CA VAL A 255 -16.96 -5.13 11.77
C VAL A 255 -17.86 -4.08 12.40
N THR A 256 -18.33 -3.09 11.64
CA THR A 256 -19.25 -2.05 12.13
C THR A 256 -20.57 -2.64 12.62
N VAL A 257 -21.19 -3.56 11.88
CA VAL A 257 -22.46 -4.20 12.27
C VAL A 257 -22.28 -5.17 13.43
N LYS A 258 -21.23 -6.01 13.40
CA LYS A 258 -21.01 -7.04 14.40
C LYS A 258 -20.48 -6.48 15.72
N ALA A 259 -19.73 -5.39 15.66
CA ALA A 259 -19.19 -4.73 16.82
C ALA A 259 -20.06 -3.58 17.32
N TYR A 260 -21.25 -3.35 16.73
CA TYR A 260 -22.22 -2.36 17.18
C TYR A 260 -22.47 -2.53 18.69
N ASP A 261 -22.40 -1.43 19.45
CA ASP A 261 -22.38 -1.36 20.92
C ASP A 261 -21.14 -1.94 21.65
N VAL A 262 -20.17 -2.53 20.94
CA VAL A 262 -18.92 -3.06 21.51
C VAL A 262 -17.75 -2.08 21.33
N LEU A 263 -17.68 -1.38 20.21
CA LEU A 263 -16.59 -0.44 19.91
C LEU A 263 -16.97 1.03 20.13
N PRO A 264 -15.99 1.89 20.51
CA PRO A 264 -16.24 3.31 20.67
C PRO A 264 -16.59 3.99 19.35
N LEU A 265 -17.50 4.95 19.43
CA LEU A 265 -18.16 5.61 18.29
C LEU A 265 -17.20 6.09 17.16
N PRO A 266 -16.01 6.65 17.46
CA PRO A 266 -15.05 7.09 16.44
C PRO A 266 -14.56 5.97 15.50
N VAL A 267 -14.51 4.73 15.96
CA VAL A 267 -14.04 3.59 15.15
C VAL A 267 -15.02 3.29 14.01
N TYR A 268 -16.32 3.51 14.22
CA TYR A 268 -17.33 3.36 13.16
C TYR A 268 -17.24 4.43 12.09
N PHE A 269 -16.58 5.57 12.32
CA PHE A 269 -16.39 6.58 11.28
C PHE A 269 -15.23 6.24 10.34
N ILE A 270 -14.24 5.48 10.82
CA ILE A 270 -13.04 5.12 10.04
C ILE A 270 -13.42 4.20 8.87
N PHE A 271 -14.25 3.18 9.11
CA PHE A 271 -14.58 2.20 8.07
C PHE A 271 -15.37 2.78 6.89
N PRO A 272 -16.45 3.58 7.09
CA PRO A 272 -17.14 4.28 6.01
C PRO A 272 -16.24 5.30 5.32
N ALA A 273 -15.35 5.99 6.05
CA ALA A 273 -14.42 6.94 5.47
C ALA A 273 -13.41 6.26 4.52
N ILE A 274 -12.83 5.12 4.95
CA ILE A 274 -11.94 4.31 4.11
C ILE A 274 -12.71 3.79 2.87
N SER A 275 -13.93 3.27 3.07
CA SER A 275 -14.77 2.81 1.95
C SER A 275 -15.08 3.95 0.96
N GLY A 276 -15.39 5.14 1.46
CA GLY A 276 -15.63 6.33 0.62
C GLY A 276 -14.39 6.77 -0.15
N ALA A 277 -13.21 6.75 0.48
CA ALA A 277 -11.94 7.06 -0.18
C ALA A 277 -11.61 6.08 -1.30
N ILE A 278 -11.82 4.77 -1.06
CA ILE A 278 -11.65 3.73 -2.07
C ILE A 278 -12.62 3.94 -3.25
N LEU A 279 -13.90 4.19 -2.97
CA LEU A 279 -14.91 4.42 -4.00
C LEU A 279 -14.60 5.67 -4.84
N PHE A 280 -14.13 6.74 -4.19
CA PHE A 280 -13.65 7.94 -4.87
C PHE A 280 -12.46 7.63 -5.79
N PHE A 281 -11.50 6.83 -5.33
CA PHE A 281 -10.34 6.42 -6.15
C PHE A 281 -10.75 5.56 -7.35
N VAL A 282 -11.66 4.60 -7.16
CA VAL A 282 -12.20 3.78 -8.25
C VAL A 282 -12.91 4.67 -9.28
N ASN A 283 -13.77 5.61 -8.83
CA ASN A 283 -14.46 6.53 -9.73
C ASN A 283 -13.51 7.47 -10.49
N LEU A 284 -12.36 7.82 -9.91
CA LEU A 284 -11.34 8.60 -10.59
C LEU A 284 -10.60 7.79 -11.65
N THR A 285 -10.28 6.53 -11.38
CA THR A 285 -9.45 5.69 -12.25
C THR A 285 -10.25 5.01 -13.36
N LEU A 286 -11.54 4.74 -13.13
CA LEU A 286 -12.40 4.00 -14.06
C LEU A 286 -12.59 4.71 -15.42
N PRO A 287 -12.81 6.03 -15.51
CA PRO A 287 -12.89 6.73 -16.81
C PRO A 287 -11.60 6.61 -17.62
N TYR A 288 -10.43 6.65 -16.98
CA TYR A 288 -9.15 6.46 -17.66
C TYR A 288 -9.01 5.03 -18.16
N GLY A 289 -9.35 4.05 -17.32
CA GLY A 289 -9.34 2.65 -17.72
C GLY A 289 -10.26 2.39 -18.91
N HIS A 290 -11.46 2.97 -18.91
CA HIS A 290 -12.44 2.81 -19.98
C HIS A 290 -12.01 3.51 -21.28
N GLY A 291 -11.51 4.75 -21.20
CA GLY A 291 -10.99 5.44 -22.38
C GLY A 291 -9.83 4.69 -23.05
N LEU A 292 -8.97 4.06 -22.24
CA LEU A 292 -7.88 3.23 -22.73
C LEU A 292 -8.39 1.94 -23.39
N HIS A 293 -9.43 1.33 -22.83
CA HIS A 293 -10.10 0.18 -23.44
C HIS A 293 -10.81 0.54 -24.77
N GLU A 294 -11.54 1.65 -24.83
CA GLU A 294 -12.21 2.08 -26.07
C GLU A 294 -11.19 2.37 -27.19
N MET A 295 -10.09 3.07 -26.89
CA MET A 295 -9.02 3.34 -27.86
C MET A 295 -8.40 2.05 -28.41
N THR A 296 -8.26 1.03 -27.57
CA THR A 296 -7.68 -0.25 -27.98
C THR A 296 -8.65 -1.11 -28.79
N VAL A 297 -9.94 -1.13 -28.44
CA VAL A 297 -10.96 -1.90 -29.18
C VAL A 297 -11.27 -1.29 -30.55
N TRP A 298 -11.43 0.03 -30.65
CA TRP A 298 -11.73 0.70 -31.93
C TRP A 298 -10.65 0.47 -33.00
N HIS A 299 -9.39 0.33 -32.59
CA HIS A 299 -8.29 0.02 -33.51
C HIS A 299 -8.21 -1.46 -33.93
N LEU A 300 -8.94 -2.35 -33.26
CA LEU A 300 -8.95 -3.79 -33.57
C LEU A 300 -10.19 -4.26 -34.30
N GLY A 301 -11.33 -3.61 -34.08
CA GLY A 301 -12.61 -3.97 -34.69
C GLY A 301 -12.93 -3.24 -36.01
N GLY A 302 -12.16 -2.23 -36.39
CA GLY A 302 -12.38 -1.45 -37.61
C GLY A 302 -11.83 -2.12 -38.88
N ASN A 303 -12.38 -3.28 -39.25
CA ASN A 303 -12.31 -3.87 -40.60
C ASN A 303 -13.73 -4.02 -41.16
#